data_AF-A0A3M3MSV1-F1
#
_entry.id   AF-A0A3M3MSV1-F1
#
_cell.length_a   1.000
_cell.length_b   1.000
_cell.length_c   1.000
_cell.angle_alpha   90.00
_cell.angle_beta   90.00
_cell.angle_gamma   90.00
#
_symmetry.space_group_name_H-M   'P 1'
#
loop_
_entity.id
_entity.type
_entity.pdbx_description
1 polymer ?
#
loop_
_entity_poly.entity_id
_entity_poly.type
_entity_poly.pdbx_seq_one_letter_code
_entity_poly.pdbx_strand_id
1 'polypeptide(L)'
;MSYLGSHLNHCRAVPFNWYDTWLVVVSGDGPNICGHALLKAGEFYFHIAGLAERPYFMNETDYGRYLNESSKTELFRRRVLLNKPDVAQRKLEELSAKPWHWFGIPNNCVSYVEEIFNAGGSREYMITNCPVRWR
;
A
#
# COMPACT_ATOMS: atom_id res chain seq x y z
N MET A 1 19.03 -0.68 -10.14
CA MET A 1 18.04 -0.59 -9.04
C MET A 1 16.68 -0.65 -9.66
N SER A 2 15.80 -1.53 -9.20
CA SER A 2 14.42 -1.58 -9.67
C SER A 2 13.64 -0.38 -9.13
N TYR A 3 12.74 0.19 -9.93
CA TYR A 3 11.88 1.27 -9.49
C TYR A 3 10.91 0.80 -8.40
N LEU A 4 10.83 1.54 -7.27
CA LEU A 4 9.95 1.26 -6.13
C LEU A 4 8.88 2.33 -5.90
N GLY A 5 8.84 3.38 -6.73
CA GLY A 5 8.01 4.55 -6.50
C GLY A 5 8.79 5.76 -5.99
N SER A 6 8.05 6.83 -5.70
CA SER A 6 8.58 8.08 -5.13
C SER A 6 8.07 8.28 -3.71
N HIS A 7 8.80 8.99 -2.86
CA HIS A 7 8.26 9.38 -1.54
C HIS A 7 7.31 10.56 -1.66
N LEU A 8 6.24 10.55 -0.88
CA LEU A 8 5.30 11.67 -0.79
C LEU A 8 5.92 12.82 0.01
N ASN A 9 6.66 13.71 -0.65
CA ASN A 9 7.39 14.79 0.04
C ASN A 9 6.52 15.97 0.49
N HIS A 10 5.30 16.08 -0.03
CA HIS A 10 4.38 17.15 0.31
C HIS A 10 2.96 16.62 0.43
N CYS A 11 2.19 17.22 1.34
CA CYS A 11 0.73 17.02 1.37
C CYS A 11 0.14 17.56 0.07
N ARG A 12 -0.77 16.81 -0.56
CA ARG A 12 -1.44 17.28 -1.77
C ARG A 12 -2.52 18.30 -1.40
N ALA A 13 -2.65 19.36 -2.19
CA ALA A 13 -3.75 20.32 -2.04
C ALA A 13 -5.13 19.68 -2.32
N VAL A 14 -5.16 18.60 -3.12
CA VAL A 14 -6.36 17.81 -3.40
C VAL A 14 -6.17 16.40 -2.81
N PRO A 15 -7.07 15.93 -1.93
CA PRO A 15 -7.04 14.57 -1.39
C PRO A 15 -7.12 13.50 -2.48
N PHE A 16 -6.65 12.30 -2.15
CA PHE A 16 -6.80 11.15 -3.04
C PHE A 16 -8.27 10.70 -3.12
N ASN A 17 -8.64 10.02 -4.21
CA ASN A 17 -9.99 9.53 -4.39
C ASN A 17 -10.22 8.24 -3.59
N TRP A 18 -10.53 8.39 -2.31
CA TRP A 18 -10.79 7.26 -1.40
C TRP A 18 -12.14 6.55 -1.64
N TYR A 19 -13.00 7.06 -2.52
CA TYR A 19 -14.20 6.35 -2.98
C TYR A 19 -13.90 5.28 -4.05
N ASP A 20 -12.71 5.36 -4.64
CA ASP A 20 -12.14 4.34 -5.51
C ASP A 20 -10.91 3.70 -4.86
N THR A 21 -11.14 2.97 -3.77
CA THR A 21 -10.08 2.31 -3.00
C THR A 21 -9.98 0.82 -3.33
N TRP A 22 -8.76 0.31 -3.51
CA TRP A 22 -8.49 -1.10 -3.76
C TRP A 22 -7.33 -1.61 -2.91
N LEU A 23 -7.47 -2.84 -2.44
CA LEU A 23 -6.36 -3.69 -2.05
C LEU A 23 -5.72 -4.24 -3.32
N VAL A 24 -4.40 -4.14 -3.42
CA VAL A 24 -3.65 -4.71 -4.54
C VAL A 24 -2.57 -5.62 -3.97
N VAL A 25 -2.50 -6.85 -4.46
CA VAL A 25 -1.50 -7.82 -4.02
C VAL A 25 -0.65 -8.23 -5.21
N VAL A 26 0.65 -8.07 -5.06
CA VAL A 26 1.65 -8.47 -6.06
C VAL A 26 2.55 -9.59 -5.51
N SER A 27 3.35 -10.21 -6.37
CA SER A 27 4.35 -11.18 -5.94
C SER A 27 5.38 -10.57 -4.98
N GLY A 28 5.81 -11.38 -4.00
CA GLY A 28 6.84 -10.99 -3.04
C GLY A 28 8.24 -11.02 -3.66
N ASP A 29 9.23 -10.51 -2.92
CA ASP A 29 10.63 -10.56 -3.33
C ASP A 29 11.28 -11.90 -2.93
N GLY A 30 12.07 -12.47 -3.85
CA GLY A 30 12.83 -13.70 -3.59
C GLY A 30 11.95 -14.87 -3.12
N PRO A 31 12.29 -15.55 -2.00
CA PRO A 31 11.51 -16.69 -1.49
C PRO A 31 10.18 -16.29 -0.82
N ASN A 32 9.79 -15.01 -0.82
CA ASN A 32 8.55 -14.55 -0.18
C ASN A 32 7.31 -14.97 -0.99
N ILE A 33 6.78 -16.15 -0.65
CA ILE A 33 5.53 -16.70 -1.20
C ILE A 33 4.27 -15.97 -0.70
N CYS A 34 4.39 -15.15 0.35
CA CYS A 34 3.26 -14.48 0.99
C CYS A 34 2.78 -13.27 0.19
N GLY A 35 3.56 -12.82 -0.79
CA GLY A 35 3.23 -11.68 -1.64
C GLY A 35 3.62 -10.35 -0.99
N HIS A 36 3.19 -9.27 -1.64
CA HIS A 36 3.40 -7.90 -1.17
C HIS A 36 2.11 -7.10 -1.32
N ALA A 37 1.68 -6.43 -0.25
CA ALA A 37 0.45 -5.66 -0.23
C ALA A 37 0.72 -4.20 -0.58
N LEU A 38 -0.14 -3.66 -1.45
CA LEU A 38 -0.25 -2.26 -1.79
C LEU A 38 -1.71 -1.83 -1.59
N LEU A 39 -1.91 -0.53 -1.39
CA LEU A 39 -3.23 0.09 -1.48
C LEU A 39 -3.28 1.00 -2.72
N LYS A 40 -4.45 1.09 -3.34
CA LYS A 40 -4.75 2.04 -4.41
C LYS A 40 -5.86 2.96 -3.96
N ALA A 41 -5.72 4.27 -4.19
CA ALA A 41 -6.75 5.28 -3.98
C ALA A 41 -6.85 6.16 -5.23
N GLY A 42 -7.92 5.97 -6.02
CA GLY A 42 -8.02 6.54 -7.36
C GLY A 42 -6.91 5.99 -8.27
N GLU A 43 -6.15 6.87 -8.92
CA GLU A 43 -5.08 6.51 -9.86
C GLU A 43 -3.72 6.27 -9.20
N PHE A 44 -3.68 6.26 -7.86
CA PHE A 44 -2.45 6.26 -7.10
C PHE A 44 -2.31 5.02 -6.23
N TYR A 45 -1.09 4.48 -6.18
CA TYR A 45 -0.71 3.29 -5.44
C TYR A 45 0.26 3.67 -4.33
N PHE A 46 0.14 3.01 -3.19
CA PHE A 46 1.00 3.22 -2.03
C PHE A 46 1.42 1.90 -1.42
N HIS A 47 2.67 1.84 -1.00
CA HIS A 47 3.18 0.72 -0.23
C HIS A 47 4.39 1.14 0.58
N ILE A 48 4.86 0.22 1.42
CA ILE A 48 6.17 0.34 2.05
C ILE A 48 7.10 -0.73 1.51
N ALA A 49 8.40 -0.43 1.43
CA ALA A 49 9.45 -1.40 1.16
C ALA A 49 10.72 -0.94 1.87
N GLY A 50 11.58 -1.88 2.31
CA GLY A 50 12.80 -1.56 3.05
C GLY A 50 12.64 -1.58 4.58
N LEU A 51 13.77 -1.54 5.30
CA LEU A 51 13.82 -1.76 6.75
C LEU A 51 13.43 -0.54 7.59
N ALA A 52 13.66 0.67 7.09
CA ALA A 52 13.38 1.93 7.80
C ALA A 52 13.17 3.06 6.79
N GLU A 53 12.19 2.87 5.90
CA GLU A 53 11.94 3.77 4.78
C GLU A 53 10.61 4.50 4.93
N ARG A 54 10.43 5.60 4.22
CA ARG A 54 9.11 6.23 4.10
C ARG A 54 8.27 5.48 3.07
N PRO A 55 6.93 5.46 3.19
CA PRO A 55 6.08 4.88 2.16
C PRO A 55 6.38 5.43 0.77
N TYR A 56 6.28 4.54 -0.21
CA TYR A 56 6.37 4.84 -1.63
C TYR A 56 4.99 5.10 -2.21
N PHE A 57 4.97 5.93 -3.24
CA PHE A 57 3.81 6.43 -3.95
C PHE A 57 4.07 6.36 -5.46
N MET A 58 3.06 5.93 -6.22
CA MET A 58 3.11 5.77 -7.67
C MET A 58 1.78 6.17 -8.29
N ASN A 59 1.81 6.72 -9.51
CA ASN A 59 0.63 6.77 -10.39
C ASN A 59 0.50 5.45 -11.19
N GLU A 60 -0.52 5.33 -12.04
CA GLU A 60 -0.75 4.15 -12.88
C GLU A 60 0.44 3.80 -13.81
N THR A 61 1.07 4.81 -14.44
CA THR A 61 2.24 4.60 -15.31
C THR A 61 3.44 4.08 -14.52
N ASP A 62 3.69 4.69 -13.36
CA ASP A 62 4.76 4.31 -12.44
C ASP A 62 4.51 2.93 -11.82
N TYR A 63 3.25 2.56 -11.59
CA TYR A 63 2.90 1.21 -11.13
C TYR A 63 3.22 0.15 -12.19
N GLY A 64 2.89 0.40 -13.46
CA GLY A 64 3.31 -0.49 -14.56
C GLY A 64 4.83 -0.63 -14.66
N ARG A 65 5.55 0.48 -14.48
CA ARG A 65 7.03 0.48 -14.39
C ARG A 65 7.54 -0.33 -13.21
N TYR A 66 6.94 -0.18 -12.03
CA TYR A 66 7.26 -0.93 -10.82
C TYR A 66 7.13 -2.44 -11.04
N LEU A 67 6.02 -2.90 -11.62
CA LEU A 67 5.82 -4.31 -11.92
C LEU A 67 6.90 -4.84 -12.88
N ASN A 68 7.19 -4.10 -13.95
CA ASN A 68 8.16 -4.52 -14.96
C ASN A 68 9.60 -4.54 -14.43
N GLU A 69 10.07 -3.43 -13.85
CA GLU A 69 11.47 -3.31 -13.41
C GLU A 69 11.78 -4.14 -12.16
N SER A 70 10.78 -4.41 -11.31
CA SER A 70 10.93 -5.27 -10.14
C SER A 70 10.62 -6.74 -10.43
N SER A 71 10.28 -7.09 -11.69
CA SER A 71 9.83 -8.44 -12.06
C SER A 71 8.69 -8.96 -11.17
N LYS A 72 7.78 -8.07 -10.80
CA LYS A 72 6.60 -8.38 -9.98
C LYS A 72 5.38 -8.61 -10.86
N THR A 73 4.47 -9.44 -10.38
CA THR A 73 3.19 -9.70 -11.05
C THR A 73 2.06 -9.37 -10.10
N GLU A 74 1.07 -8.62 -10.57
CA GLU A 74 -0.19 -8.45 -9.85
C GLU A 74 -0.92 -9.80 -9.78
N LEU A 75 -1.12 -10.28 -8.55
CA LEU A 75 -1.79 -11.54 -8.30
C LEU A 75 -3.30 -11.36 -8.27
N PHE A 76 -3.76 -10.28 -7.61
CA PHE A 76 -5.14 -9.83 -7.66
C PHE A 76 -5.26 -8.39 -7.15
N ARG A 77 -6.41 -7.78 -7.44
CA ARG A 77 -6.88 -6.57 -6.78
C ARG A 77 -8.32 -6.78 -6.30
N ARG A 78 -8.69 -6.15 -5.19
CA ARG A 78 -10.04 -6.22 -4.62
C ARG A 78 -10.48 -4.84 -4.18
N ARG A 79 -11.71 -4.44 -4.53
CA ARG A 79 -12.24 -3.14 -4.12
C ARG A 79 -12.56 -3.15 -2.62
N VAL A 80 -12.22 -2.06 -1.94
CA VAL A 80 -12.44 -1.87 -0.51
C VAL A 80 -13.28 -0.62 -0.29
N LEU A 81 -14.38 -0.76 0.44
CA LEU A 81 -15.24 0.38 0.80
C LEU A 81 -14.72 1.04 2.08
N LEU A 82 -14.40 2.33 2.01
CA LEU A 82 -14.03 3.13 3.17
C LEU A 82 -15.19 4.06 3.55
N ASN A 83 -15.65 3.94 4.80
CA ASN A 83 -16.74 4.76 5.34
C ASN A 83 -16.24 6.12 5.89
N LYS A 84 -14.93 6.29 6.03
CA LYS A 84 -14.27 7.48 6.60
C LYS A 84 -13.10 7.94 5.72
N PRO A 85 -13.35 8.39 4.47
CA PRO A 85 -12.30 8.74 3.52
C PRO A 85 -11.33 9.81 4.04
N ASP A 86 -11.82 10.83 4.74
CA ASP A 86 -10.96 11.89 5.31
C ASP A 86 -10.00 11.37 6.39
N VAL A 87 -10.40 10.34 7.12
CA VAL A 87 -9.56 9.72 8.15
C VAL A 87 -8.48 8.84 7.50
N ALA A 88 -8.81 8.16 6.39
CA ALA A 88 -7.82 7.42 5.60
C ALA A 88 -6.75 8.36 5.01
N GLN A 89 -7.16 9.52 4.47
CA GLN A 89 -6.23 10.54 3.98
C GLN A 89 -5.26 10.98 5.09
N ARG A 90 -5.77 11.36 6.25
CA ARG A 90 -4.92 11.81 7.38
C ARG A 90 -3.98 10.71 7.85
N LYS A 91 -4.43 9.45 7.91
CA LYS A 91 -3.58 8.33 8.30
C LYS A 91 -2.48 8.08 7.27
N LEU A 92 -2.79 8.14 5.98
CA LEU A 92 -1.77 8.04 4.92
C LEU A 92 -0.71 9.14 5.07
N GLU A 93 -1.12 10.39 5.31
CA GLU A 93 -0.21 11.52 5.51
C GLU A 93 0.66 11.35 6.77
N GLU A 94 0.07 10.91 7.88
CA GLU A 94 0.76 10.60 9.13
C GLU A 94 1.86 9.55 8.92
N LEU A 95 1.53 8.43 8.27
CA LEU A 95 2.48 7.35 7.98
C LEU A 95 3.51 7.77 6.93
N SER A 96 3.17 8.69 6.03
CA SER A 96 4.11 9.26 5.07
C SER A 96 5.09 10.24 5.71
N ALA A 97 4.78 10.81 6.87
CA ALA A 97 5.61 11.84 7.50
C ALA A 97 6.88 11.30 8.18
N LYS A 98 6.93 10.01 8.49
CA LYS A 98 8.05 9.39 9.23
C LYS A 98 8.46 8.06 8.61
N PRO A 99 9.72 7.62 8.81
CA PRO A 99 10.13 6.28 8.40
C PRO A 99 9.29 5.19 9.09
N TRP A 100 8.82 4.26 8.28
CA TRP A 100 8.16 3.04 8.71
C TRP A 100 9.23 1.98 8.98
N HIS A 101 9.35 1.59 10.25
CA HIS A 101 10.37 0.63 10.68
C HIS A 101 9.83 -0.79 10.52
N TRP A 102 10.49 -1.58 9.69
CA TRP A 102 10.11 -2.96 9.43
C TRP A 102 10.48 -3.84 10.62
N PHE A 103 9.48 -4.35 11.33
CA PHE A 103 9.67 -5.23 12.50
C PHE A 103 9.28 -6.69 12.21
N GLY A 104 9.16 -7.06 10.93
CA GLY A 104 8.79 -8.42 10.52
C GLY A 104 7.28 -8.57 10.47
N ILE A 105 6.67 -9.24 11.44
CA ILE A 105 5.21 -9.46 11.50
C ILE A 105 4.43 -8.22 12.00
N PRO A 106 4.87 -7.50 13.05
CA PRO A 106 4.08 -6.40 13.62
C PRO A 106 4.04 -5.14 12.75
N ASN A 107 5.05 -4.94 11.90
CA ASN A 107 5.24 -3.70 11.18
C ASN A 107 5.83 -3.99 9.79
N ASN A 108 4.98 -4.05 8.76
CA ASN A 108 5.32 -4.49 7.41
C ASN A 108 4.31 -3.97 6.37
N CYS A 109 4.32 -4.51 5.15
CA CYS A 109 3.39 -4.11 4.10
C CYS A 109 1.92 -4.43 4.39
N VAL A 110 1.64 -5.51 5.14
CA VAL A 110 0.29 -5.86 5.58
C VAL A 110 -0.23 -4.83 6.57
N SER A 111 0.51 -4.64 7.66
CA SER A 111 0.06 -3.74 8.73
C SER A 111 -0.04 -2.30 8.25
N TYR A 112 0.79 -1.89 7.28
CA TYR A 112 0.69 -0.58 6.63
C TYR A 112 -0.66 -0.37 5.93
N VAL A 113 -1.09 -1.33 5.10
CA VAL A 113 -2.39 -1.27 4.42
C VAL A 113 -3.54 -1.38 5.42
N GLU A 114 -3.40 -2.23 6.44
CA GLU A 114 -4.38 -2.39 7.53
C GLU A 114 -4.61 -1.11 8.30
N GLU A 115 -3.55 -0.41 8.72
CA GLU A 115 -3.68 0.83 9.48
C GLU A 115 -4.49 1.89 8.72
N ILE A 116 -4.25 2.02 7.41
CA ILE A 116 -4.95 2.98 6.55
C ILE A 116 -6.40 2.57 6.32
N PHE A 117 -6.67 1.30 6.02
CA PHE A 117 -8.04 0.82 5.80
C PHE A 117 -8.88 0.84 7.08
N ASN A 118 -8.30 0.45 8.22
CA ASN A 118 -8.96 0.51 9.52
C ASN A 118 -9.29 1.96 9.90
N ALA A 119 -8.34 2.89 9.71
CA ALA A 119 -8.58 4.31 9.90
C ALA A 119 -9.72 4.82 8.99
N GLY A 120 -9.74 4.36 7.73
CA GLY A 120 -10.80 4.60 6.76
C GLY A 120 -12.15 3.94 7.08
N GLY A 121 -12.26 3.19 8.16
CA GLY A 121 -13.50 2.52 8.56
C GLY A 121 -13.90 1.35 7.66
N SER A 122 -12.92 0.67 7.05
CA SER A 122 -13.12 -0.62 6.40
C SER A 122 -13.64 -1.65 7.41
N ARG A 123 -14.50 -2.56 6.96
CA ARG A 123 -14.95 -3.73 7.74
C ARG A 123 -14.21 -5.00 7.37
N GLU A 124 -13.18 -4.87 6.53
CA GLU A 124 -12.43 -6.00 6.05
C GLU A 124 -11.34 -6.38 7.05
N TYR A 125 -11.22 -7.66 7.33
CA TYR A 125 -10.21 -8.20 8.22
C TYR A 125 -9.12 -8.85 7.37
N MET A 126 -7.90 -8.34 7.48
CA MET A 126 -6.72 -8.93 6.85
C MET A 126 -6.10 -9.93 7.84
N ILE A 127 -6.74 -11.10 7.95
CA ILE A 127 -6.58 -12.07 9.05
C ILE A 127 -5.15 -12.67 9.15
N THR A 128 -4.30 -12.47 8.16
CA THR A 128 -2.99 -13.11 8.05
C THR A 128 -1.95 -12.18 7.45
N ASN A 129 -0.69 -12.31 7.88
CA ASN A 129 0.44 -11.60 7.31
C ASN A 129 0.88 -12.11 5.91
N CYS A 130 0.07 -12.97 5.27
CA CYS A 130 0.32 -13.46 3.91
C CYS A 130 -0.76 -12.96 2.94
N PRO A 131 -0.55 -11.78 2.30
CA PRO A 131 -1.48 -11.12 1.38
C PRO A 131 -2.13 -12.02 0.33
N VAL A 132 -1.40 -13.00 -0.19
CA VAL A 132 -1.91 -13.95 -1.19
C VAL A 132 -3.16 -14.71 -0.75
N ARG A 133 -3.44 -14.78 0.56
CA ARG A 133 -4.60 -15.46 1.15
C ARG A 133 -5.84 -14.56 1.34
N TRP A 134 -5.77 -13.27 1.02
CA TRP A 134 -6.90 -12.32 1.21
C TRP A 134 -7.86 -12.22 0.02
N ARG A 135 -7.86 -13.25 -0.82
CA ARG A 135 -8.70 -13.32 -2.02
C ARG A 135 -10.17 -13.52 -1.67
#